data_AF-U2PU18-F1
#
_entry.id   AF-U2PU18-F1
#
_cell.length_a   1.000
_cell.length_b   1.000
_cell.length_c   1.000
_cell.angle_alpha   90.00
_cell.angle_beta   90.00
_cell.angle_gamma   90.00
#
_symmetry.space_group_name_H-M   'P 1'
#
loop_
_entity.id
_entity.type
_entity.pdbx_description
1 polymer ?
#
loop_
_entity_poly.entity_id
_entity_poly.type
_entity_poly.pdbx_seq_one_letter_code
_entity_poly.pdbx_strand_id
1 'polypeptide(L)'
;MLENIVYFEMLRRGYNIKIGKVDNLEVDFVCKRNDETIYIQVSYLLVSEDTKEREFSVLENIKDNYPKYVLSMDEFDMSRNGIKHVNLIEFLTKEDS
;
A
#
# COMPACT_ATOMS: atom_id res chain seq x y z
N MET A 1 -4.27 -2.09 13.16
CA MET A 1 -3.90 -3.52 13.38
C MET A 1 -3.53 -4.21 12.07
N LEU A 2 -4.28 -4.03 10.97
CA LEU A 2 -3.90 -4.55 9.64
C LEU A 2 -2.54 -4.04 9.18
N GLU A 3 -2.26 -2.75 9.38
CA GLU A 3 -0.95 -2.14 9.16
C GLU A 3 0.20 -2.96 9.80
N ASN A 4 0.04 -3.43 11.04
CA ASN A 4 1.07 -4.25 11.70
C ASN A 4 1.29 -5.60 11.00
N ILE A 5 0.21 -6.22 10.50
CA ILE A 5 0.30 -7.49 9.76
C ILE A 5 1.06 -7.26 8.46
N VAL A 6 0.69 -6.22 7.71
CA VAL A 6 1.39 -5.82 6.48
C VAL A 6 2.85 -5.48 6.78
N TYR A 7 3.12 -4.74 7.86
CA TYR A 7 4.47 -4.40 8.29
C TYR A 7 5.33 -5.64 8.53
N PHE A 8 4.86 -6.58 9.35
CA PHE A 8 5.61 -7.81 9.62
C PHE A 8 5.78 -8.67 8.37
N GLU A 9 4.78 -8.72 7.50
CA GLU A 9 4.89 -9.43 6.23
C GLU A 9 5.96 -8.80 5.32
N MET A 10 5.97 -7.48 5.20
CA MET A 10 6.96 -6.77 4.41
C MET A 10 8.39 -6.95 4.97
N LEU A 11 8.54 -7.00 6.30
CA LEU A 11 9.81 -7.39 6.94
C LEU A 11 10.20 -8.84 6.60
N ARG A 12 9.25 -9.77 6.66
CA ARG A 12 9.46 -11.19 6.28
C ARG A 12 9.96 -11.32 4.85
N ARG A 13 9.45 -10.49 3.93
CA ARG A 13 9.86 -10.42 2.52
C ARG A 13 11.19 -9.69 2.28
N GLY A 14 11.88 -9.26 3.35
CA GLY A 14 13.20 -8.67 3.30
C GLY A 14 13.22 -7.16 2.97
N TYR A 15 12.10 -6.46 3.12
CA TYR A 15 12.07 -5.02 2.95
C TYR A 15 12.49 -4.28 4.22
N ASN A 16 13.20 -3.17 4.04
CA ASN A 16 13.35 -2.15 5.07
C ASN A 16 12.17 -1.18 4.96
N ILE A 17 11.43 -1.00 6.06
CA ILE A 17 10.18 -0.25 6.08
C ILE A 17 10.38 1.09 6.79
N LYS A 18 9.89 2.16 6.19
CA LYS A 18 9.82 3.50 6.78
C LYS A 18 8.40 4.02 6.67
N ILE A 19 7.98 4.83 7.63
CA ILE A 19 6.75 5.62 7.52
C ILE A 19 7.05 6.87 6.70
N GLY A 20 6.26 7.13 5.66
CA GLY A 20 6.47 8.23 4.72
C GLY A 20 5.56 9.42 5.04
N LYS A 21 6.05 10.65 4.85
CA LYS A 21 5.21 11.85 4.84
C LYS A 21 5.35 12.57 3.51
N VAL A 22 4.23 12.85 2.87
CA VAL A 22 4.13 13.57 1.59
C VAL A 22 3.21 14.77 1.84
N ASP A 23 3.78 15.97 1.83
CA ASP A 23 3.13 17.19 2.29
C ASP A 23 2.56 17.03 3.73
N ASN A 24 1.23 16.97 3.85
CA ASN A 24 0.50 16.75 5.10
C ASN A 24 -0.10 15.34 5.23
N LEU A 25 0.08 14.48 4.22
CA LEU A 25 -0.48 13.14 4.18
C LEU A 25 0.61 12.13 4.53
N GLU A 26 0.28 11.21 5.43
CA GLU A 26 1.16 10.13 5.85
C GLU A 26 0.89 8.90 4.98
N VAL A 27 1.93 8.41 4.31
CA VAL A 27 1.89 7.11 3.63
C VAL A 27 2.24 6.07 4.69
N ASP A 28 1.41 5.04 4.84
CA ASP A 28 1.60 4.04 5.89
C ASP A 28 3.01 3.42 5.79
N PHE A 29 3.39 2.96 4.60
CA PHE A 29 4.69 2.33 4.39
C PHE A 29 5.39 2.73 3.08
N VAL A 30 6.66 3.08 3.24
CA VAL A 30 7.67 3.13 2.18
C VAL A 30 8.60 1.93 2.40
N CYS A 31 8.49 0.91 1.56
CA CYS A 31 9.27 -0.31 1.67
C CYS A 31 10.40 -0.29 0.64
N LYS A 32 11.64 -0.53 1.09
CA LYS A 32 12.84 -0.53 0.24
C LYS A 32 13.60 -1.84 0.34
N ARG A 33 14.02 -2.37 -0.80
CA ARG A 33 14.86 -3.58 -0.89
C ARG A 33 15.76 -3.46 -2.12
N ASN A 34 17.07 -3.37 -1.92
CA ASN A 34 18.02 -3.05 -2.98
C ASN A 34 17.61 -1.76 -3.73
N ASP A 35 17.46 -1.84 -5.06
CA ASP A 35 16.99 -0.75 -5.92
C ASP A 35 15.46 -0.67 -6.05
N GLU A 36 14.73 -1.56 -5.37
CA GLU A 36 13.28 -1.55 -5.33
C GLU A 36 12.78 -0.61 -4.22
N THR A 37 11.89 0.31 -4.58
CA THR A 37 11.09 1.08 -3.64
C THR A 37 9.62 0.84 -3.98
N ILE A 38 8.79 0.57 -2.98
CA ILE A 38 7.35 0.47 -3.13
C ILE A 38 6.64 1.26 -2.05
N TYR A 39 5.47 1.79 -2.38
CA TYR A 39 4.60 2.51 -1.47
C TYR A 39 3.33 1.70 -1.20
N ILE A 40 2.93 1.60 0.06
CA ILE A 40 1.76 0.85 0.47
C ILE A 40 0.89 1.72 1.38
N GLN A 41 -0.39 1.78 1.04
CA GLN A 41 -1.46 2.28 1.89
C GLN A 41 -2.37 1.10 2.28
N VAL A 42 -2.80 1.03 3.52
CA VAL A 42 -3.58 -0.09 4.08
C VAL A 42 -4.93 0.42 4.55
N SER A 43 -6.00 -0.26 4.13
CA SER A 43 -7.36 -0.01 4.61
C SER A 43 -8.06 -1.32 4.97
N TYR A 44 -9.05 -1.27 5.85
CA TYR A 44 -9.89 -2.45 6.10
C TYR A 44 -10.87 -2.66 4.94
N LEU A 45 -11.67 -1.63 4.62
CA LEU A 45 -12.62 -1.62 3.52
C LEU A 45 -12.69 -0.22 2.92
N LEU A 46 -12.84 -0.13 1.61
CA LEU A 46 -13.01 1.10 0.85
C LEU A 46 -14.51 1.40 0.66
N VAL A 47 -15.24 1.50 1.78
CA VAL A 47 -16.71 1.48 1.81
C VAL A 47 -17.34 2.77 1.24
N SER A 48 -16.67 3.91 1.40
CA SER A 48 -17.13 5.19 0.87
C SER A 48 -16.16 5.76 -0.16
N GLU A 49 -16.70 6.51 -1.12
CA GLU A 49 -15.89 7.26 -2.07
C GLU A 49 -14.91 8.19 -1.35
N ASP A 50 -15.31 8.83 -0.24
CA ASP A 50 -14.39 9.66 0.56
C ASP A 50 -13.21 8.88 1.12
N THR A 51 -13.43 7.65 1.62
CA THR A 51 -12.36 6.80 2.14
C THR A 51 -11.43 6.39 1.02
N LYS A 52 -12.00 6.00 -0.12
CA LYS A 52 -11.25 5.63 -1.32
C LYS A 52 -10.42 6.81 -1.83
N GLU A 53 -11.03 7.97 -2.02
CA GLU A 53 -10.33 9.18 -2.44
C GLU A 53 -9.18 9.53 -1.49
N ARG A 54 -9.40 9.41 -0.18
CA ARG A 54 -8.35 9.62 0.81
C ARG A 54 -7.18 8.65 0.61
N GLU A 55 -7.41 7.34 0.62
CA GLU A 55 -6.31 6.35 0.53
C GLU A 55 -5.52 6.48 -0.77
N PHE A 56 -6.21 6.68 -1.90
CA PHE A 56 -5.54 6.78 -3.19
C PHE A 56 -4.83 8.12 -3.37
N SER A 57 -5.43 9.24 -2.94
CA SER A 57 -4.81 10.57 -3.10
C SER A 57 -3.48 10.70 -2.37
N VAL A 58 -3.30 10.03 -1.22
CA VAL A 58 -1.99 9.96 -0.53
C VAL A 58 -0.89 9.47 -1.47
N LEU A 59 -1.16 8.41 -2.23
CA LEU A 59 -0.20 7.80 -3.16
C LEU A 59 -0.10 8.57 -4.48
N GLU A 60 -1.19 9.17 -4.97
CA GLU A 60 -1.21 9.97 -6.20
C GLU A 60 -0.34 11.23 -6.10
N ASN A 61 -0.17 11.77 -4.88
CA ASN A 61 0.69 12.93 -4.64
C ASN A 61 2.20 12.61 -4.71
N ILE A 62 2.57 11.33 -4.74
CA ILE A 62 3.98 10.90 -4.86
C ILE A 62 4.41 10.95 -6.33
N LYS A 63 5.22 11.96 -6.67
CA LYS A 63 5.65 12.27 -8.04
C LYS A 63 6.85 11.45 -8.54
N ASP A 64 6.80 10.13 -8.31
CA ASP A 64 7.77 9.18 -8.86
C ASP A 64 7.07 8.02 -9.57
N ASN A 65 7.87 7.16 -10.20
CA ASN A 65 7.39 6.02 -10.97
C ASN A 65 7.54 4.68 -10.23
N TYR A 66 7.81 4.70 -8.92
CA TYR A 66 7.88 3.47 -8.15
C TYR A 66 6.48 2.85 -7.96
N PRO A 67 6.38 1.52 -7.83
CA PRO A 67 5.10 0.84 -7.59
C PRO A 67 4.37 1.35 -6.34
N LYS A 68 3.06 1.52 -6.47
CA LYS A 68 2.16 2.03 -5.43
C LYS A 68 0.99 1.06 -5.26
N TYR A 69 0.66 0.75 -4.01
CA TYR A 69 -0.37 -0.24 -3.67
C TYR A 69 -1.33 0.27 -2.62
N VAL A 70 -2.62 -0.01 -2.80
CA VAL A 70 -3.63 0.04 -1.75
C VAL A 70 -4.01 -1.39 -1.39
N LEU A 71 -3.77 -1.80 -0.15
CA LEU A 71 -4.15 -3.12 0.36
C LEU A 71 -5.45 -2.99 1.16
N SER A 72 -6.48 -3.77 0.82
CA SER A 72 -7.71 -3.82 1.63
C SER A 72 -8.41 -5.18 1.56
N MET A 73 -9.48 -5.37 2.35
CA MET A 73 -10.29 -6.59 2.31
C MET A 73 -11.30 -6.59 1.16
N ASP A 74 -11.37 -5.52 0.35
CA ASP A 74 -12.28 -5.44 -0.78
C ASP A 74 -11.88 -6.46 -1.87
N GLU A 75 -12.87 -7.12 -2.46
CA GLU A 75 -12.66 -8.15 -3.50
C GLU A 75 -12.61 -7.55 -4.92
N PHE A 76 -13.24 -6.38 -5.12
CA PHE A 76 -13.29 -5.73 -6.42
C PHE A 76 -12.03 -4.90 -6.66
N ASP A 77 -11.43 -5.05 -7.84
CA ASP A 77 -10.30 -4.23 -8.25
C ASP A 77 -10.70 -2.75 -8.35
N MET A 78 -10.08 -1.93 -7.52
CA MET A 78 -10.26 -0.48 -7.49
C MET A 78 -9.02 0.29 -7.98
N SER A 79 -8.10 -0.38 -8.68
CA SER A 79 -6.87 0.21 -9.22
C SER A 79 -7.17 1.43 -10.08
N ARG A 80 -6.35 2.48 -9.94
CA ARG A 80 -6.47 3.72 -10.74
C ARG A 80 -5.15 4.47 -10.76
N ASN A 81 -4.96 5.32 -11.78
CA ASN A 81 -3.81 6.24 -11.84
C ASN A 81 -2.43 5.58 -11.63
N GLY A 82 -2.28 4.32 -12.06
CA GLY A 82 -1.05 3.53 -11.87
C GLY A 82 -0.86 2.93 -10.46
N ILE A 83 -1.79 3.18 -9.54
CA ILE A 83 -1.86 2.56 -8.22
C ILE A 83 -2.65 1.25 -8.32
N LYS A 84 -2.06 0.18 -7.80
CA LYS A 84 -2.69 -1.15 -7.78
C LYS A 84 -3.46 -1.34 -6.49
N HIS A 85 -4.73 -1.66 -6.60
CA HIS A 85 -5.49 -2.21 -5.50
C HIS A 85 -5.24 -3.72 -5.43
N VAL A 86 -4.97 -4.23 -4.23
CA VAL A 86 -4.71 -5.65 -4.02
C VAL A 86 -5.47 -6.09 -2.79
N ASN A 87 -6.20 -7.20 -2.92
CA ASN A 87 -6.85 -7.81 -1.78
C ASN A 87 -5.80 -8.26 -0.75
N LEU A 88 -6.00 -7.89 0.51
CA LEU A 88 -5.04 -8.12 1.57
C LEU A 88 -4.84 -9.62 1.85
N ILE A 89 -5.89 -10.44 1.74
CA ILE A 89 -5.78 -11.88 1.98
C ILE A 89 -4.99 -12.53 0.84
N GLU A 90 -5.25 -12.15 -0.40
CA GLU A 90 -4.46 -12.61 -1.54
C GLU A 90 -2.99 -12.18 -1.41
N PHE A 91 -2.75 -10.93 -0.98
CA PHE A 91 -1.39 -10.44 -0.74
C PHE A 91 -0.65 -11.31 0.29
N LEU A 92 -1.28 -11.62 1.43
CA LEU A 92 -0.67 -12.40 2.51
C LEU A 92 -0.48 -13.89 2.18
N THR A 93 -1.27 -14.43 1.27
CA THR A 93 -1.24 -15.86 0.90
C THR A 93 -0.40 -16.16 -0.34
N LYS A 94 0.02 -15.13 -1.07
CA LYS A 94 0.88 -15.29 -2.25
C LYS A 94 2.32 -15.62 -1.82
N GLU A 95 2.84 -16.76 -2.25
CA GLU A 95 4.25 -17.12 -2.02
C GLU A 95 5.18 -16.15 -2.75
N ASP A 96 6.31 -15.84 -2.11
CA ASP A 96 7.40 -15.08 -2.71
C ASP A 96 8.04 -15.95 -3.81
N SER A 97 7.55 -15.82 -5.05
CA SER A 97 8.10 -16.50 -6.22
C SER A 97 9.47 -15.94 -6.62
#